data_AF-A0A8H3CQ41-F1
#
_entry.id   AF-A0A8H3CQ41-F1
#
_cell.length_a   1.000
_cell.length_b   1.000
_cell.length_c   1.000
_cell.angle_alpha   90.00
_cell.angle_beta   90.00
_cell.angle_gamma   90.00
#
_symmetry.space_group_name_H-M   'P 1'
#
loop_
_entity.id
_entity.type
_entity.pdbx_description
1 polymer ?
#
loop_
_entity_poly.entity_id
_entity_poly.type
_entity_poly.pdbx_seq_one_letter_code
_entity_poly.pdbx_strand_id
1 'polypeptide(L)'
;MKHRTVILVTHHVDLVLPAVSWVVKLSEGQIEAQGTVAQLRESGELSAIRTGQKEIELTEEVATIEGTEGQTGTKDPNKTARKLVEDEKKSTGTVKFAVYHTYLSAASYWLFGLLVLYMLMDELSKLIQKFWIKYWSESYVTQDAPAHITSGWLDWNLPPASHNVVPYLLIYIGIEAWISFINIIGQIPNIASTLRASRLLYEKMLRSVMRSPSRFFDKTPSGRILNRFSKDIDTIDGGLQDFMIRVISQFIALSVAVGTIIYAVPFFIVPAFVIAYIHLWFARGYINASRDLRRIEANTRSPIVSSFSELVVGIVTVRAFGSEKSFLNNLYKRLDRTQAATHYYWMCNRWLLFRFDSLGALSVLNNLYKRLDRTQAATHYYWMCNRWLLFRFDSLGALSVLIATAGTLIGGGSAGLAGIVIVQAQAYVRGLYWGLRFWTELEQSLNSVERVQEYLDLPSEPPAIIESNRPPAAWPSATKGTLVIEDLELKYSPELEPVLKGVSFET
;
A
#
# COMPACT_ATOMS: atom_id res chain seq x y z
N MET A 1 -29.50 20.15 34.67
CA MET A 1 -30.53 19.09 34.51
C MET A 1 -31.86 19.40 35.21
N LYS A 2 -31.99 20.48 36.01
CA LYS A 2 -33.13 20.75 36.94
C LYS A 2 -34.57 20.79 36.35
N HIS A 3 -34.75 20.70 35.04
CA HIS A 3 -36.06 20.66 34.37
C HIS A 3 -36.10 19.69 33.18
N ARG A 4 -35.32 18.61 33.23
CA ARG A 4 -35.29 17.57 32.20
C ARG A 4 -35.54 16.22 32.85
N THR A 5 -36.25 15.33 32.16
CA THR A 5 -36.38 13.93 32.56
C THR A 5 -35.02 13.26 32.45
N VAL A 6 -34.55 12.65 33.54
CA VAL A 6 -33.27 11.94 33.59
C VAL A 6 -33.56 10.53 34.06
N ILE A 7 -33.13 9.55 33.27
CA ILE A 7 -33.16 8.13 33.63
C ILE A 7 -31.71 7.72 33.84
N LEU A 8 -31.40 7.20 35.03
CA LEU A 8 -30.08 6.67 35.37
C LEU A 8 -30.25 5.20 35.75
N VAL A 9 -29.48 4.34 35.08
CA VAL A 9 -29.37 2.92 35.43
C VAL A 9 -28.06 2.74 36.17
N THR A 10 -28.11 2.22 37.40
CA THR A 10 -26.94 2.03 38.25
C THR A 10 -27.12 0.81 39.15
N HIS A 11 -26.01 0.17 39.51
CA HIS A 11 -25.97 -0.84 40.57
C HIS A 11 -25.71 -0.24 41.96
N HIS A 12 -25.28 1.03 42.03
CA HIS A 12 -25.04 1.76 43.29
C HIS A 12 -26.30 2.51 43.72
N VAL A 13 -27.30 1.76 44.18
CA VAL A 13 -28.63 2.30 44.43
C VAL A 13 -28.61 3.30 45.59
N ASP A 14 -27.88 3.00 46.67
CA ASP A 14 -27.79 3.86 47.86
C ASP A 14 -27.33 5.29 47.61
N LEU A 15 -26.44 5.51 46.64
CA LEU A 15 -25.94 6.85 46.31
C LEU A 15 -27.00 7.72 45.64
N VAL A 16 -27.98 7.11 44.96
CA VAL A 16 -28.96 7.85 44.15
C VAL A 16 -30.33 7.93 44.80
N LEU A 17 -30.67 6.99 45.70
CA LEU A 17 -31.95 6.96 46.44
C LEU A 17 -32.36 8.31 47.06
N PRO A 18 -31.45 9.13 47.63
CA PRO A 18 -31.84 10.42 48.22
C PRO A 18 -32.29 11.47 47.19
N ALA A 19 -31.86 11.34 45.93
CA ALA A 19 -32.03 12.36 44.90
C ALA A 19 -33.03 11.95 43.78
N VAL A 20 -33.49 10.70 43.77
CA VAL A 20 -34.41 10.17 42.75
C VAL A 20 -35.87 10.30 43.16
N SER A 21 -36.72 10.64 42.20
CA SER A 21 -38.16 10.79 42.41
C SER A 21 -38.94 9.48 42.19
N TRP A 22 -38.42 8.59 41.33
CA TRP A 22 -39.06 7.34 40.94
C TRP A 22 -37.98 6.26 40.73
N VAL A 23 -38.24 5.04 41.18
CA VAL A 23 -37.33 3.89 41.10
C VAL A 23 -38.03 2.75 40.39
N VAL A 24 -37.27 2.01 39.57
CA VAL A 24 -37.73 0.79 38.87
C VAL A 24 -36.67 -0.29 39.06
N LYS A 25 -37.07 -1.45 39.60
CA LYS A 25 -36.24 -2.66 39.69
C LYS A 25 -36.61 -3.60 38.55
N LEU A 26 -35.62 -4.00 37.77
CA LEU A 26 -35.76 -5.00 36.71
C LEU A 26 -35.07 -6.29 37.17
N SER A 27 -35.75 -7.43 37.03
CA SER A 27 -35.20 -8.76 37.26
C SER A 27 -35.67 -9.69 36.15
N GLU A 28 -34.75 -10.46 35.56
CA GLU A 28 -35.02 -11.41 34.46
C GLU A 28 -35.79 -10.80 33.26
N GLY A 29 -35.59 -9.50 32.99
CA GLY A 29 -36.30 -8.80 31.91
C GLY A 29 -37.74 -8.40 32.22
N GLN A 30 -38.22 -8.60 33.45
CA GLN A 30 -39.51 -8.11 33.95
C GLN A 30 -39.33 -7.02 35.01
N ILE A 31 -40.34 -6.15 35.15
CA ILE A 31 -40.39 -5.14 36.20
C ILE A 31 -40.87 -5.80 37.48
N GLU A 32 -39.99 -5.89 38.47
CA GLU A 32 -40.28 -6.53 39.76
C GLU A 32 -40.91 -5.54 40.75
N ALA A 33 -40.42 -4.29 40.77
CA ALA A 33 -40.95 -3.23 41.62
C ALA A 33 -40.79 -1.87 40.94
N GLN A 34 -41.78 -0.99 41.08
CA GLN A 34 -41.71 0.40 40.61
C GLN A 34 -42.53 1.35 41.48
N GLY A 35 -42.04 2.55 41.72
CA GLY A 35 -42.76 3.54 42.52
C GLY A 35 -41.90 4.71 42.99
N THR A 36 -42.50 5.60 43.77
CA THR A 36 -41.74 6.64 44.50
C THR A 36 -40.98 6.03 45.67
N VAL A 37 -39.89 6.68 46.10
CA VAL A 37 -39.06 6.19 47.21
C VAL A 37 -39.87 6.03 48.50
N ALA A 38 -40.86 6.90 48.74
CA ALA A 38 -41.77 6.80 49.89
C ALA A 38 -42.70 5.58 49.79
N GLN A 39 -43.33 5.36 48.64
CA GLN A 39 -44.24 4.22 48.40
C GLN A 39 -43.50 2.87 48.51
N LEU A 40 -42.30 2.78 47.92
CA LEU A 40 -41.49 1.57 47.99
C LEU A 40 -40.96 1.31 49.41
N ARG A 41 -40.76 2.36 50.21
CA ARG A 41 -40.39 2.25 51.63
C ARG A 41 -41.56 1.73 52.46
N GLU A 42 -42.78 2.15 52.17
CA GLU A 42 -44.01 1.70 52.83
C GLU A 42 -44.39 0.26 52.43
N SER A 43 -44.18 -0.14 51.18
CA SER A 43 -44.43 -1.51 50.70
C SER A 43 -43.37 -2.53 51.16
N GLY A 44 -42.27 -2.07 51.76
CA GLY A 44 -41.13 -2.91 52.16
C GLY A 44 -40.24 -3.37 51.01
N GLU A 45 -40.63 -3.13 49.75
CA GLU A 45 -39.89 -3.53 48.55
C GLU A 45 -38.58 -2.75 48.35
N LEU A 46 -38.46 -1.57 48.96
CA LEU A 46 -37.21 -0.79 48.97
C LEU A 46 -36.06 -1.55 49.66
N SER A 47 -36.39 -2.38 50.66
CA SER A 47 -35.40 -3.23 51.34
C SER A 47 -34.88 -4.31 50.40
N ALA A 48 -35.77 -4.98 49.65
CA ALA A 48 -35.42 -5.97 48.64
C ALA A 48 -34.63 -5.42 47.42
N ILE A 49 -34.71 -4.10 47.19
CA ILE A 49 -33.86 -3.39 46.21
C ILE A 49 -32.44 -3.17 46.77
N ARG A 50 -32.32 -2.94 48.09
CA ARG A 50 -31.04 -2.76 48.79
C ARG A 50 -30.30 -4.08 49.02
N THR A 51 -31.00 -5.16 49.36
CA THR A 51 -30.38 -6.48 49.68
C THR A 51 -29.66 -7.14 48.50
N GLY A 52 -29.86 -6.65 47.28
CA GLY A 52 -29.07 -7.06 46.10
C GLY A 52 -27.62 -6.56 46.11
N GLN A 53 -27.29 -5.61 46.98
CA GLN A 53 -25.91 -5.28 47.34
C GLN A 53 -25.52 -6.19 48.50
N LYS A 54 -24.57 -7.12 48.29
CA LYS A 54 -23.75 -7.58 49.41
C LYS A 54 -23.22 -6.34 50.11
N GLU A 55 -23.54 -6.15 51.38
CA GLU A 55 -22.83 -5.23 52.26
C GLU A 55 -21.35 -5.60 52.20
N ILE A 56 -20.61 -4.87 51.36
CA ILE A 56 -19.20 -4.67 51.59
C ILE A 56 -19.20 -3.57 52.64
N GLU A 57 -18.99 -3.94 53.90
CA GLU A 57 -18.65 -2.99 54.95
C GLU A 57 -17.53 -2.09 54.42
N LEU A 58 -17.89 -0.84 54.13
CA LEU A 58 -16.92 0.22 54.00
C LEU A 58 -16.37 0.45 55.41
N THR A 59 -15.29 -0.25 55.73
CA THR A 59 -14.41 0.18 56.82
C THR A 59 -13.93 1.56 56.41
N GLU A 60 -14.47 2.59 57.07
CA GLU A 60 -13.94 3.95 57.03
C GLU A 60 -12.56 3.94 57.70
N GLU A 61 -11.55 3.40 57.01
CA GLU A 61 -10.25 4.05 57.02
C GLU A 61 -10.35 5.20 56.02
N VAL A 62 -10.81 6.34 56.52
CA VAL A 62 -10.45 7.62 55.92
C VAL A 62 -8.95 7.75 56.13
N ALA A 63 -8.18 7.11 55.25
CA ALA A 63 -6.87 7.59 54.90
C ALA A 63 -7.10 9.03 54.47
N THR A 64 -6.78 9.95 55.36
CA THR A 64 -6.58 11.34 55.04
C THR A 64 -5.51 11.31 53.96
N ILE A 65 -5.95 11.33 52.71
CA ILE A 65 -5.16 11.90 51.65
C ILE A 65 -5.06 13.35 52.08
N GLU A 66 -4.06 13.64 52.93
CA GLU A 66 -3.37 14.90 52.80
C GLU A 66 -3.13 15.00 51.30
N GLY A 67 -3.86 15.89 50.65
CA GLY A 67 -3.29 16.57 49.53
C GLY A 67 -1.99 17.11 50.07
N THR A 68 -0.90 16.36 49.89
CA THR A 68 0.33 16.99 49.48
C THR A 68 -0.13 17.87 48.34
N GLU A 69 -0.34 19.15 48.67
CA GLU A 69 -0.18 20.24 47.75
C GLU A 69 1.02 19.81 46.93
N GLY A 70 0.73 19.35 45.72
CA GLY A 70 1.77 19.10 44.77
C GLY A 70 2.48 20.43 44.77
N GLN A 71 3.68 20.45 45.35
CA GLN A 71 4.60 21.55 45.19
C GLN A 71 4.48 21.84 43.72
N THR A 72 4.01 23.05 43.42
CA THR A 72 4.07 23.63 42.10
C THR A 72 5.55 23.81 41.83
N GLY A 73 6.25 22.69 41.65
CA GLY A 73 7.50 22.60 40.96
C GLY A 73 7.18 23.24 39.64
N THR A 74 7.71 24.45 39.49
CA THR A 74 7.85 25.20 38.25
C THR A 74 7.62 24.27 37.08
N LYS A 75 6.43 24.34 36.49
CA LYS A 75 6.13 23.65 35.23
C LYS A 75 7.14 24.21 34.25
N ASP A 76 8.23 23.47 34.07
CA ASP A 76 9.20 23.73 33.04
C ASP A 76 8.42 23.75 31.72
N PRO A 77 8.29 24.90 31.05
CA PRO A 77 7.44 25.04 29.87
C PRO A 77 7.92 24.17 28.69
N ASN A 78 9.05 23.47 28.84
CA ASN A 78 9.61 22.52 27.88
C ASN A 78 9.18 21.05 28.03
N LYS A 79 8.41 20.64 29.06
CA LYS A 79 7.91 19.26 29.14
C LYS A 79 6.60 19.09 28.36
N THR A 80 6.72 18.76 27.08
CA THR A 80 5.60 18.31 26.23
C THR A 80 4.81 17.17 26.88
N ALA A 81 3.48 17.26 26.89
CA ALA A 81 2.60 16.20 27.37
C ALA A 81 2.94 14.86 26.69
N ARG A 82 3.28 13.83 27.49
CA ARG A 82 3.69 12.51 26.98
C ARG A 82 2.50 11.82 26.32
N LYS A 83 2.59 11.60 25.02
CA LYS A 83 1.55 10.95 24.21
C LYS A 83 1.76 9.44 24.22
N LEU A 84 0.79 8.68 24.76
CA LEU A 84 0.85 7.22 24.87
C LEU A 84 0.81 6.54 23.49
N VAL A 85 -0.04 7.06 22.60
CA VAL A 85 -0.15 6.58 21.22
C VAL A 85 0.94 7.26 20.38
N GLU A 86 1.92 6.48 19.94
CA GLU A 86 2.92 6.99 19.01
C GLU A 86 2.30 7.27 17.65
N ASP A 87 2.55 8.46 17.13
CA ASP A 87 2.21 8.80 15.76
C ASP A 87 3.03 7.93 14.79
N GLU A 88 2.41 7.51 13.69
CA GLU A 88 3.05 6.69 12.68
C GLU A 88 4.27 7.43 12.11
N LYS A 89 5.48 6.88 12.31
CA LYS A 89 6.70 7.41 11.71
C LYS A 89 6.59 7.20 10.20
N LYS A 90 6.37 8.27 9.44
CA LYS A 90 6.40 8.21 7.98
C LYS A 90 7.86 8.14 7.53
N SER A 91 8.27 7.06 6.91
CA SER A 91 9.55 6.99 6.21
C SER A 91 9.59 8.06 5.11
N THR A 92 10.58 8.94 5.17
CA THR A 92 10.81 9.99 4.16
C THR A 92 12.05 9.62 3.35
N GLY A 93 11.89 9.37 2.06
CA GLY A 93 13.02 9.12 1.16
C GLY A 93 12.74 8.05 0.13
N THR A 94 13.79 7.62 -0.56
CA THR A 94 13.78 6.44 -1.43
C THR A 94 13.72 5.17 -0.60
N VAL A 95 13.03 4.15 -1.10
CA VAL A 95 12.95 2.83 -0.47
C VAL A 95 14.35 2.25 -0.26
N LYS A 96 14.66 1.81 0.96
CA LYS A 96 15.95 1.20 1.29
C LYS A 96 16.10 -0.15 0.59
N PHE A 97 17.31 -0.49 0.15
CA PHE A 97 17.61 -1.79 -0.47
C PHE A 97 17.21 -2.98 0.42
N ALA A 98 17.25 -2.83 1.74
CA ALA A 98 16.79 -3.84 2.70
C ALA A 98 15.33 -4.27 2.47
N VAL A 99 14.46 -3.36 2.02
CA VAL A 99 13.04 -3.67 1.75
C VAL A 99 12.90 -4.59 0.53
N TYR A 100 13.67 -4.32 -0.53
CA TYR A 100 13.75 -5.20 -1.70
C TYR A 100 14.24 -6.60 -1.31
N HIS A 101 15.29 -6.66 -0.47
CA HIS A 101 15.83 -7.91 0.04
C HIS A 101 14.79 -8.70 0.86
N THR A 102 14.03 -8.04 1.74
CA THR A 102 12.95 -8.66 2.52
C THR A 102 11.89 -9.30 1.62
N TYR A 103 11.49 -8.61 0.55
CA TYR A 103 10.52 -9.16 -0.39
C TYR A 103 11.10 -10.30 -1.24
N LEU A 104 12.28 -10.12 -1.84
CA LEU A 104 12.90 -11.12 -2.72
C LEU A 104 13.28 -12.40 -1.96
N SER A 105 13.72 -12.28 -0.70
CA SER A 105 13.97 -13.45 0.15
C SER A 105 12.67 -14.21 0.47
N ALA A 106 11.55 -13.51 0.67
CA ALA A 106 10.24 -14.13 0.85
C ALA A 106 9.73 -14.81 -0.43
N ALA A 107 9.90 -14.16 -1.59
CA ALA A 107 9.51 -14.66 -2.91
C ALA A 107 10.37 -15.84 -3.42
N SER A 108 11.50 -16.11 -2.76
CA SER A 108 12.58 -17.02 -3.20
C SER A 108 13.41 -16.48 -4.37
N TYR A 109 14.70 -16.29 -4.15
CA TYR A 109 15.66 -15.89 -5.18
C TYR A 109 15.70 -16.85 -6.37
N TRP A 110 15.45 -18.14 -6.15
CA TRP A 110 15.42 -19.14 -7.22
C TRP A 110 14.25 -18.95 -8.18
N LEU A 111 13.03 -18.80 -7.64
CA LEU A 111 11.84 -18.56 -8.46
C LEU A 111 11.94 -17.23 -9.21
N PHE A 112 12.50 -16.21 -8.53
CA PHE A 112 12.76 -14.92 -9.14
C PHE A 112 13.84 -14.99 -10.24
N GLY A 113 14.90 -15.78 -10.04
CA GLY A 113 15.92 -16.04 -11.05
C GLY A 113 15.35 -16.73 -12.29
N LEU A 114 14.50 -17.74 -12.11
CA LEU A 114 13.78 -18.40 -13.20
C LEU A 114 12.85 -17.43 -13.95
N LEU A 115 12.21 -16.50 -13.23
CA LEU A 115 11.39 -15.45 -13.84
C LEU A 115 12.21 -14.51 -14.74
N VAL A 116 13.35 -14.05 -14.25
CA VAL A 116 14.24 -13.18 -15.04
C VAL A 116 14.77 -13.93 -16.27
N LEU A 117 15.16 -15.19 -16.12
CA LEU A 117 15.59 -16.03 -17.25
C LEU A 117 14.49 -16.18 -18.30
N TYR A 118 13.26 -16.47 -17.85
CA TYR A 118 12.09 -16.54 -18.72
C TYR A 118 11.83 -15.21 -19.46
N MET A 119 11.92 -14.07 -18.79
CA MET A 119 11.75 -12.76 -19.42
C MET A 119 12.81 -12.47 -20.48
N LEU A 120 14.06 -12.88 -20.24
CA LEU A 120 15.13 -12.78 -21.24
C LEU A 120 14.83 -13.65 -22.47
N MET A 121 14.34 -14.88 -22.26
CA MET A 121 13.96 -15.79 -23.35
C MET A 121 12.77 -15.26 -24.17
N ASP A 122 11.76 -14.71 -23.51
CA ASP A 122 10.60 -14.10 -24.15
C ASP A 122 11.01 -12.89 -25.02
N GLU A 123 11.82 -11.98 -24.48
CA GLU A 123 12.26 -10.80 -25.24
C GLU A 123 13.20 -11.17 -26.40
N LEU A 124 14.08 -12.15 -26.21
CA LEU A 124 14.93 -12.66 -27.29
C LEU A 124 14.11 -13.35 -28.40
N SER A 125 13.06 -14.10 -28.02
CA SER A 125 12.17 -14.76 -28.99
C SER A 125 11.40 -13.74 -29.83
N LYS A 126 10.94 -12.64 -29.23
CA LYS A 126 10.34 -11.50 -29.97
C LYS A 126 11.34 -10.82 -30.90
N LEU A 127 12.62 -10.76 -30.53
CA LEU A 127 13.66 -10.25 -31.42
C LEU A 127 13.86 -11.18 -32.61
N ILE A 128 13.97 -12.49 -32.38
CA ILE A 128 14.08 -13.51 -33.44
C ILE A 128 12.89 -13.40 -34.40
N GLN A 129 11.68 -13.25 -33.87
CA GLN A 129 10.48 -13.03 -34.67
C GLN A 129 10.59 -11.80 -35.59
N LYS A 130 11.08 -10.66 -35.09
CA LYS A 130 11.29 -9.44 -35.90
C LYS A 130 12.27 -9.68 -37.04
N PHE A 131 13.39 -10.37 -36.76
CA PHE A 131 14.36 -10.74 -37.80
C PHE A 131 13.81 -11.76 -38.80
N TRP A 132 12.96 -12.68 -38.35
CA TRP A 132 12.25 -13.60 -39.24
C TRP A 132 11.30 -12.86 -40.19
N ILE A 133 10.51 -11.91 -39.69
CA ILE A 133 9.64 -11.07 -40.52
C ILE A 133 10.48 -10.25 -41.52
N LYS A 134 11.63 -9.71 -41.10
CA LYS A 134 12.56 -9.04 -42.02
C LYS A 134 12.95 -9.97 -43.16
N TYR A 135 13.44 -11.17 -42.85
CA TYR A 135 13.85 -12.15 -43.87
C TYR A 135 12.70 -12.53 -44.80
N TRP A 136 11.53 -12.82 -44.24
CA TRP A 136 10.33 -13.13 -45.01
C TRP A 136 9.90 -11.96 -45.91
N SER A 137 10.05 -10.70 -45.46
CA SER A 137 9.72 -9.53 -46.29
C SER A 137 10.68 -9.33 -47.46
N GLU A 138 11.97 -9.64 -47.28
CA GLU A 138 13.01 -9.44 -48.30
C GLU A 138 12.94 -10.50 -49.40
N SER A 139 12.44 -11.71 -49.09
CA SER A 139 12.29 -12.79 -50.08
C SER A 139 11.20 -12.56 -51.13
N TYR A 140 10.36 -11.53 -50.96
CA TYR A 140 9.43 -11.08 -52.01
C TYR A 140 10.10 -10.19 -53.08
N VAL A 141 11.22 -9.54 -52.74
CA VAL A 141 11.87 -8.54 -53.59
C VAL A 141 12.89 -9.19 -54.54
N THR A 142 13.59 -10.24 -54.10
CA THR A 142 14.52 -11.00 -54.94
C THR A 142 13.78 -12.06 -55.76
N GLN A 143 13.28 -11.67 -56.94
CA GLN A 143 12.48 -12.56 -57.81
C GLN A 143 13.30 -13.56 -58.65
N ASP A 144 14.61 -13.33 -58.87
CA ASP A 144 15.38 -14.06 -59.90
C ASP A 144 16.59 -14.88 -59.41
N ALA A 145 16.75 -15.11 -58.10
CA ALA A 145 17.77 -16.03 -57.60
C ALA A 145 17.25 -16.84 -56.40
N PRO A 146 17.52 -18.16 -56.30
CA PRO A 146 17.33 -18.88 -55.05
C PRO A 146 18.14 -18.12 -54.00
N ALA A 147 17.49 -17.71 -52.91
CA ALA A 147 18.13 -17.00 -51.82
C ALA A 147 19.21 -17.92 -51.22
N HIS A 148 20.43 -17.83 -51.74
CA HIS A 148 21.58 -18.51 -51.14
C HIS A 148 21.82 -17.83 -49.80
N ILE A 149 21.45 -18.57 -48.75
CA ILE A 149 21.74 -18.21 -47.38
C ILE A 149 23.26 -18.11 -47.26
N THR A 150 23.74 -16.91 -46.99
CA THR A 150 25.08 -16.70 -46.46
C THR A 150 24.95 -16.10 -45.05
N SER A 151 24.11 -16.74 -44.23
CA SER A 151 24.20 -16.63 -42.77
C SER A 151 24.61 -18.00 -42.24
N GLY A 152 25.89 -18.13 -41.88
CA GLY A 152 26.59 -19.40 -41.63
C GLY A 152 26.15 -20.24 -40.43
N TRP A 153 24.85 -20.38 -40.18
CA TRP A 153 24.31 -21.24 -39.11
C TRP A 153 23.03 -22.01 -39.48
N LEU A 154 22.35 -21.76 -40.60
CA LEU A 154 21.16 -22.54 -41.01
C LEU A 154 20.87 -22.44 -42.54
N ASP A 155 21.40 -23.35 -43.36
CA ASP A 155 21.14 -23.39 -44.81
C ASP A 155 19.77 -24.04 -45.14
N TRP A 156 18.68 -23.29 -44.97
CA TRP A 156 17.34 -23.70 -45.40
C TRP A 156 17.06 -23.23 -46.82
N ASN A 157 17.14 -24.13 -47.79
CA ASN A 157 16.90 -23.84 -49.20
C ASN A 157 15.39 -23.65 -49.48
N LEU A 158 14.81 -22.55 -49.00
CA LEU A 158 13.40 -22.21 -49.14
C LEU A 158 13.15 -21.53 -50.50
N PRO A 159 12.06 -21.88 -51.21
CA PRO A 159 11.67 -21.15 -52.42
C PRO A 159 11.39 -19.67 -52.09
N PRO A 160 11.49 -18.76 -53.07
CA PRO A 160 11.06 -17.37 -52.89
C PRO A 160 9.61 -17.31 -52.40
N ALA A 161 9.30 -16.44 -51.43
CA ALA A 161 7.97 -16.35 -50.83
C ALA A 161 6.88 -15.94 -51.84
N SER A 162 7.28 -15.35 -52.98
CA SER A 162 6.42 -15.07 -54.13
C SER A 162 5.85 -16.35 -54.78
N HIS A 163 6.59 -17.45 -54.77
CA HIS A 163 6.16 -18.73 -55.36
C HIS A 163 5.43 -19.62 -54.34
N ASN A 164 5.94 -19.72 -53.11
CA ASN A 164 5.29 -20.49 -52.05
C ASN A 164 5.50 -19.84 -50.67
N VAL A 165 4.44 -19.23 -50.15
CA VAL A 165 4.42 -18.56 -48.85
C VAL A 165 4.23 -19.52 -47.66
N VAL A 166 3.75 -20.75 -47.90
CA VAL A 166 3.34 -21.68 -46.84
C VAL A 166 4.48 -22.02 -45.86
N PRO A 167 5.73 -22.31 -46.30
CA PRO A 167 6.83 -22.57 -45.37
C PRO A 167 7.14 -21.39 -44.44
N TYR A 168 7.10 -20.16 -44.96
CA TYR A 168 7.37 -18.95 -44.17
C TYR A 168 6.31 -18.73 -43.08
N LEU A 169 5.05 -18.99 -43.43
CA LEU A 169 3.92 -18.94 -42.49
C LEU A 169 4.00 -20.03 -41.42
N LEU A 170 4.35 -21.26 -41.78
CA LEU A 170 4.49 -22.36 -40.82
C LEU A 170 5.59 -22.08 -39.80
N ILE A 171 6.71 -21.52 -40.23
CA ILE A 171 7.80 -21.13 -39.33
C ILE A 171 7.38 -19.97 -38.43
N TYR A 172 6.68 -18.97 -38.98
CA TYR A 172 6.14 -17.87 -38.19
C TYR A 172 5.15 -18.36 -37.11
N ILE A 173 4.23 -19.26 -37.48
CA ILE A 173 3.30 -19.90 -36.54
C ILE A 173 4.07 -20.70 -35.48
N GLY A 174 5.13 -21.40 -35.87
CA GLY A 174 6.00 -22.13 -34.93
C GLY A 174 6.69 -21.20 -33.91
N ILE A 175 7.18 -20.05 -34.36
CA ILE A 175 7.77 -19.01 -33.48
C ILE A 175 6.71 -18.44 -32.53
N GLU A 176 5.50 -18.15 -33.02
CA GLU A 176 4.39 -17.65 -32.19
C GLU A 176 3.90 -18.68 -31.17
N ALA A 177 3.82 -19.95 -31.57
CA ALA A 177 3.51 -21.05 -30.68
C ALA A 177 4.58 -21.19 -29.59
N TRP A 178 5.85 -21.03 -29.94
CA TRP A 178 6.98 -21.03 -29.01
C TRP A 178 6.94 -19.85 -28.02
N ILE A 179 6.70 -18.63 -28.51
CA ILE A 179 6.53 -17.44 -27.65
C ILE A 179 5.35 -17.67 -26.69
N SER A 180 4.23 -18.18 -27.19
CA SER A 180 3.04 -18.47 -26.38
C SER A 180 3.33 -19.54 -25.32
N PHE A 181 4.05 -20.59 -25.69
CA PHE A 181 4.47 -21.67 -24.78
C PHE A 181 5.39 -21.17 -23.68
N ILE A 182 6.42 -20.38 -24.04
CA ILE A 182 7.28 -19.68 -23.09
C ILE A 182 6.39 -18.86 -22.14
N ASN A 183 5.48 -18.04 -22.67
CA ASN A 183 4.61 -17.17 -21.88
C ASN A 183 3.76 -17.92 -20.85
N ILE A 184 3.19 -19.06 -21.22
CA ILE A 184 2.39 -19.90 -20.32
C ILE A 184 3.26 -20.51 -19.22
N ILE A 185 4.41 -21.08 -19.57
CA ILE A 185 5.33 -21.69 -18.59
C ILE A 185 5.88 -20.66 -17.62
N GLY A 186 6.22 -19.47 -18.12
CA GLY A 186 6.72 -18.35 -17.31
C GLY A 186 5.74 -17.84 -16.26
N GLN A 187 4.43 -18.08 -16.41
CA GLN A 187 3.45 -17.72 -15.39
C GLN A 187 3.57 -18.59 -14.13
N ILE A 188 4.06 -19.82 -14.23
CA ILE A 188 4.18 -20.73 -13.08
C ILE A 188 5.11 -20.17 -11.99
N PRO A 189 6.38 -19.81 -12.27
CA PRO A 189 7.25 -19.22 -11.26
C PRO A 189 6.77 -17.83 -10.81
N ASN A 190 5.99 -17.11 -11.64
CA ASN A 190 5.36 -15.84 -11.28
C ASN A 190 4.36 -16.08 -10.13
N ILE A 191 3.35 -16.90 -10.38
CA ILE A 191 2.31 -17.19 -9.38
C ILE A 191 2.92 -17.83 -8.13
N ALA A 192 3.86 -18.77 -8.30
CA ALA A 192 4.51 -19.44 -7.17
C ALA A 192 5.31 -18.48 -6.27
N SER A 193 6.03 -17.51 -6.85
CA SER A 193 6.81 -16.53 -6.07
C SER A 193 5.90 -15.53 -5.35
N THR A 194 4.85 -15.02 -6.00
CA THR A 194 3.88 -14.10 -5.36
C THR A 194 3.21 -14.78 -4.17
N LEU A 195 2.67 -15.99 -4.37
CA LEU A 195 1.96 -16.72 -3.31
C LEU A 195 2.88 -17.07 -2.14
N ARG A 196 4.14 -17.44 -2.43
CA ARG A 196 5.13 -17.73 -1.38
C ARG A 196 5.47 -16.47 -0.59
N ALA A 197 5.72 -15.34 -1.26
CA ALA A 197 6.04 -14.08 -0.61
C ALA A 197 4.90 -13.62 0.30
N SER A 198 3.67 -13.61 -0.22
CA SER A 198 2.45 -13.27 0.51
C SER A 198 2.29 -14.11 1.78
N ARG A 199 2.26 -15.43 1.62
CA ARG A 199 2.06 -16.36 2.75
C ARG A 199 3.14 -16.23 3.81
N LEU A 200 4.41 -16.16 3.40
CA LEU A 200 5.54 -16.11 4.33
C LEU A 200 5.60 -14.79 5.11
N LEU A 201 5.36 -13.66 4.44
CA LEU A 201 5.31 -12.35 5.11
C LEU A 201 4.11 -12.26 6.05
N TYR A 202 2.93 -12.74 5.63
CA TYR A 202 1.73 -12.78 6.47
C TYR A 202 1.95 -13.64 7.72
N GLU A 203 2.46 -14.86 7.56
CA GLU A 203 2.68 -15.81 8.67
C GLU A 203 3.72 -15.29 9.67
N LYS A 204 4.82 -14.70 9.18
CA LYS A 204 5.84 -14.07 10.04
C LYS A 204 5.27 -12.88 10.81
N MET A 205 4.55 -11.99 10.12
CA MET A 205 3.91 -10.83 10.74
C MET A 205 2.88 -11.26 11.79
N LEU A 206 2.05 -12.26 11.48
CA LEU A 206 1.06 -12.82 12.40
C LEU A 206 1.72 -13.35 13.67
N ARG A 207 2.76 -14.19 13.52
CA ARG A 207 3.49 -14.75 14.67
C ARG A 207 4.16 -13.66 15.51
N SER A 208 4.80 -12.70 14.88
CA SER A 208 5.47 -11.57 15.55
C SER A 208 4.48 -10.73 16.35
N VAL A 209 3.34 -10.36 15.77
CA VAL A 209 2.28 -9.59 16.45
C VAL A 209 1.67 -10.40 17.59
N MET A 210 1.33 -11.67 17.38
CA MET A 210 0.74 -12.52 18.42
C MET A 210 1.66 -12.77 19.61
N ARG A 211 2.99 -12.68 19.41
CA ARG A 211 3.98 -12.82 20.48
C ARG A 211 4.47 -11.47 21.02
N SER A 212 3.90 -10.35 20.59
CA SER A 212 4.27 -9.03 21.07
C SER A 212 3.66 -8.77 22.46
N PRO A 213 4.36 -8.05 23.35
CA PRO A 213 3.88 -7.78 24.71
C PRO A 213 2.60 -6.94 24.71
N SER A 214 1.77 -7.03 25.75
CA SER A 214 0.53 -6.24 25.88
C SER A 214 0.75 -4.73 25.64
N ARG A 215 1.89 -4.20 26.09
CA ARG A 215 2.29 -2.80 25.87
C ARG A 215 2.30 -2.38 24.39
N PHE A 216 2.64 -3.29 23.48
CA PHE A 216 2.59 -3.02 22.04
C PHE A 216 1.16 -2.69 21.60
N PHE A 217 0.17 -3.41 22.12
CA PHE A 217 -1.25 -3.21 21.82
C PHE A 217 -1.82 -1.95 22.47
N ASP A 218 -1.32 -1.56 23.64
CA ASP A 218 -1.72 -0.30 24.28
C ASP A 218 -1.18 0.93 23.53
N LYS A 219 0.04 0.81 23.00
CA LYS A 219 0.74 1.88 22.26
C LYS A 219 0.28 1.98 20.81
N THR A 220 -0.15 0.88 20.22
CA THR A 220 -0.46 0.76 18.79
C THR A 220 -1.97 0.63 18.59
N PRO A 221 -2.64 1.60 17.95
CA PRO A 221 -4.07 1.52 17.71
C PRO A 221 -4.45 0.25 16.93
N SER A 222 -5.53 -0.42 17.33
CA SER A 222 -6.03 -1.63 16.66
C SER A 222 -6.28 -1.42 15.16
N GLY A 223 -6.76 -0.24 14.76
CA GLY A 223 -6.94 0.13 13.35
C GLY A 223 -5.63 0.17 12.55
N ARG A 224 -4.49 0.47 13.17
CA ARG A 224 -3.18 0.43 12.50
C ARG A 224 -2.78 -1.01 12.22
N ILE A 225 -2.89 -1.90 13.20
CA ILE A 225 -2.62 -3.33 13.05
C ILE A 225 -3.51 -3.91 11.96
N LEU A 226 -4.82 -3.61 11.99
CA LEU A 226 -5.76 -4.08 10.98
C LEU A 226 -5.40 -3.58 9.58
N ASN A 227 -5.00 -2.30 9.42
CA ASN A 227 -4.56 -1.77 8.13
C ASN A 227 -3.30 -2.47 7.60
N ARG A 228 -2.39 -2.94 8.46
CA ARG A 228 -1.24 -3.75 8.05
C ARG A 228 -1.67 -5.10 7.49
N PHE A 229 -2.52 -5.84 8.22
CA PHE A 229 -3.01 -7.16 7.81
C PHE A 229 -3.97 -7.12 6.61
N SER A 230 -4.66 -6.00 6.37
CA SER A 230 -5.59 -5.86 5.25
C SER A 230 -4.94 -5.16 4.07
N LYS A 231 -4.81 -3.83 4.11
CA LYS A 231 -4.43 -3.01 2.95
C LYS A 231 -2.98 -3.18 2.51
N ASP A 232 -2.06 -3.32 3.46
CA ASP A 232 -0.63 -3.41 3.13
C ASP A 232 -0.29 -4.81 2.60
N ILE A 233 -0.88 -5.86 3.19
CA ILE A 233 -0.83 -7.22 2.64
C ILE A 233 -1.53 -7.30 1.28
N ASP A 234 -2.71 -6.69 1.10
CA ASP A 234 -3.41 -6.63 -0.20
C ASP A 234 -2.53 -6.01 -1.31
N THR A 235 -1.73 -4.99 -0.97
CA THR A 235 -0.75 -4.40 -1.90
C THR A 235 0.36 -5.38 -2.28
N ILE A 236 0.84 -6.17 -1.31
CA ILE A 236 1.88 -7.19 -1.50
C ILE A 236 1.34 -8.36 -2.33
N ASP A 237 0.09 -8.74 -2.09
CA ASP A 237 -0.59 -9.85 -2.76
C ASP A 237 -0.95 -9.51 -4.22
N GLY A 238 -1.49 -8.32 -4.46
CA GLY A 238 -2.18 -8.01 -5.72
C GLY A 238 -1.41 -7.15 -6.73
N GLY A 239 -0.35 -6.41 -6.34
CA GLY A 239 0.25 -5.41 -7.22
C GLY A 239 1.76 -5.32 -7.23
N LEU A 240 2.41 -5.64 -6.11
CA LEU A 240 3.84 -5.42 -5.95
C LEU A 240 4.68 -6.23 -6.97
N GLN A 241 4.39 -7.52 -7.11
CA GLN A 241 5.12 -8.39 -8.03
C GLN A 241 4.97 -7.92 -9.49
N ASP A 242 3.73 -7.59 -9.88
CA ASP A 242 3.42 -7.09 -11.22
C ASP A 242 4.25 -5.85 -11.57
N PHE A 243 4.37 -4.89 -10.64
CA PHE A 243 5.19 -3.71 -10.86
C PHE A 243 6.68 -4.04 -10.95
N MET A 244 7.21 -4.94 -10.11
CA MET A 244 8.61 -5.41 -10.22
C MET A 244 8.90 -6.04 -11.58
N ILE A 245 8.03 -6.96 -12.00
CA ILE A 245 8.17 -7.68 -13.27
C ILE A 245 8.08 -6.71 -14.44
N ARG A 246 7.16 -5.75 -14.42
CA ARG A 246 7.04 -4.71 -15.45
C ARG A 246 8.28 -3.81 -15.50
N VAL A 247 8.88 -3.47 -14.37
CA VAL A 247 10.13 -2.69 -14.35
C VAL A 247 11.26 -3.48 -15.02
N ILE A 248 11.47 -4.74 -14.60
CA ILE A 248 12.54 -5.58 -15.12
C ILE A 248 12.35 -5.85 -16.62
N SER A 249 11.13 -6.20 -17.04
CA SER A 249 10.85 -6.45 -18.46
C SER A 249 11.04 -5.20 -19.31
N GLN A 250 10.72 -4.00 -18.81
CA GLN A 250 11.00 -2.76 -19.54
C GLN A 250 12.50 -2.48 -19.65
N PHE A 251 13.31 -2.77 -18.62
CA PHE A 251 14.77 -2.64 -18.72
C PHE A 251 15.38 -3.63 -19.71
N ILE A 252 14.89 -4.87 -19.73
CA ILE A 252 15.31 -5.88 -20.71
C ILE A 252 14.94 -5.43 -22.13
N ALA A 253 13.67 -5.06 -22.36
CA ALA A 253 13.18 -4.59 -23.66
C ALA A 253 13.93 -3.34 -24.15
N LEU A 254 14.23 -2.40 -23.24
CA LEU A 254 15.04 -1.22 -23.54
C LEU A 254 16.45 -1.60 -24.01
N SER A 255 17.08 -2.54 -23.31
CA SER A 255 18.43 -3.02 -23.63
C SER A 255 18.47 -3.70 -25.01
N VAL A 256 17.47 -4.54 -25.30
CA VAL A 256 17.33 -5.21 -26.61
C VAL A 256 17.04 -4.20 -27.73
N ALA A 257 16.18 -3.21 -27.50
CA ALA A 257 15.87 -2.17 -28.47
C ALA A 257 17.13 -1.35 -28.82
N VAL A 258 17.86 -0.88 -27.81
CA VAL A 258 19.12 -0.13 -28.00
C VAL A 258 20.17 -0.99 -28.72
N GLY A 259 20.36 -2.24 -28.29
CA GLY A 259 21.30 -3.16 -28.94
C GLY A 259 20.98 -3.41 -30.41
N THR A 260 19.69 -3.56 -30.76
CA THR A 260 19.26 -3.74 -32.15
C THR A 260 19.52 -2.49 -33.00
N ILE A 261 19.28 -1.30 -32.45
CA ILE A 261 19.53 -0.05 -33.19
C ILE A 261 21.03 0.17 -33.36
N ILE A 262 21.87 -0.12 -32.36
CA ILE A 262 23.33 -0.02 -32.48
C ILE A 262 23.86 -0.98 -33.54
N TYR A 263 23.32 -2.21 -33.60
CA TYR A 263 23.69 -3.18 -34.64
C TYR A 263 23.39 -2.65 -36.05
N ALA A 264 22.25 -1.98 -36.25
CA ALA A 264 21.84 -1.45 -37.54
C ALA A 264 22.51 -0.11 -37.90
N VAL A 265 22.68 0.79 -36.92
CA VAL A 265 23.19 2.16 -37.07
C VAL A 265 24.14 2.46 -35.90
N PRO A 266 25.43 2.09 -35.98
CA PRO A 266 26.37 2.22 -34.85
C PRO A 266 26.52 3.65 -34.30
N PHE A 267 26.41 4.66 -35.17
CA PHE A 267 26.49 6.08 -34.78
C PHE A 267 25.29 6.57 -33.96
N PHE A 268 24.19 5.81 -33.91
CA PHE A 268 23.00 6.16 -33.13
C PHE A 268 23.23 6.17 -31.61
N ILE A 269 24.33 5.57 -31.14
CA ILE A 269 24.68 5.55 -29.72
C ILE A 269 24.77 6.96 -29.11
N VAL A 270 25.29 7.93 -29.86
CA VAL A 270 25.43 9.33 -29.38
C VAL A 270 24.06 10.01 -29.21
N PRO A 271 23.18 10.05 -30.24
CA PRO A 271 21.79 10.49 -30.06
C PRO A 271 21.04 9.73 -28.96
N ALA A 272 21.21 8.41 -28.86
CA ALA A 272 20.54 7.59 -27.85
C ALA A 272 20.87 8.07 -26.43
N PHE A 273 22.16 8.30 -26.11
CA PHE A 273 22.58 8.80 -24.80
C PHE A 273 22.07 10.21 -24.52
N VAL A 274 22.08 11.12 -25.51
CA VAL A 274 21.55 12.48 -25.36
C VAL A 274 20.05 12.44 -25.08
N ILE A 275 19.31 11.62 -25.84
CA ILE A 275 17.87 11.41 -25.67
C ILE A 275 17.60 10.80 -24.28
N ALA A 276 18.35 9.80 -23.84
CA ALA A 276 18.22 9.20 -22.51
C ALA A 276 18.46 10.23 -21.40
N TYR A 277 19.51 11.05 -21.52
CA TYR A 277 19.83 12.10 -20.56
C TYR A 277 18.69 13.12 -20.42
N ILE A 278 18.16 13.60 -21.54
CA ILE A 278 17.03 14.56 -21.55
C ILE A 278 15.79 13.92 -20.90
N HIS A 279 15.50 12.66 -21.20
CA HIS A 279 14.39 11.93 -20.58
C HIS A 279 14.56 11.77 -19.07
N LEU A 280 15.77 11.42 -18.59
CA LEU A 280 16.07 11.32 -17.15
C LEU A 280 16.00 12.68 -16.46
N TRP A 281 16.39 13.76 -17.14
CA TRP A 281 16.25 15.12 -16.62
C TRP A 281 14.78 15.49 -16.42
N PHE A 282 13.91 15.23 -17.41
CA PHE A 282 12.46 15.43 -17.28
C PHE A 282 11.84 14.53 -16.19
N ALA A 283 12.31 13.28 -16.10
CA ALA A 283 11.84 12.30 -15.12
C ALA A 283 12.03 12.77 -13.67
N ARG A 284 13.16 13.42 -13.35
CA ARG A 284 13.44 13.92 -11.99
C ARG A 284 12.39 14.94 -11.53
N GLY A 285 12.01 15.87 -12.39
CA GLY A 285 10.95 16.84 -12.09
C GLY A 285 9.59 16.18 -11.89
N TYR A 286 9.27 15.19 -12.73
CA TYR A 286 8.04 14.41 -12.63
C TYR A 286 7.95 13.59 -11.33
N ILE A 287 9.00 12.86 -10.95
CA ILE A 287 8.99 12.01 -9.73
C ILE A 287 8.73 12.87 -8.49
N ASN A 288 9.41 14.00 -8.36
CA ASN A 288 9.26 14.88 -7.20
C ASN A 288 7.84 15.46 -7.11
N ALA A 289 7.33 16.01 -8.22
CA ALA A 289 5.98 16.58 -8.26
C ALA A 289 4.91 15.51 -8.02
N SER A 290 4.97 14.39 -8.75
CA SER A 290 3.99 13.31 -8.66
C SER A 290 3.88 12.72 -7.24
N ARG A 291 5.00 12.59 -6.53
CA ARG A 291 5.06 12.11 -5.14
C ARG A 291 4.34 13.02 -4.17
N ASP A 292 4.60 14.33 -4.23
CA ASP A 292 3.96 15.31 -3.35
C ASP A 292 2.45 15.43 -3.61
N LEU A 293 2.07 15.32 -4.88
CA LEU A 293 0.68 15.39 -5.29
C LEU A 293 -0.11 14.16 -4.81
N ARG A 294 0.44 12.96 -4.95
CA ARG A 294 -0.19 11.74 -4.44
C ARG A 294 -0.25 11.73 -2.90
N ARG A 295 0.72 12.36 -2.23
CA ARG A 295 0.70 12.58 -0.78
C ARG A 295 -0.46 13.50 -0.35
N ILE A 296 -0.68 14.60 -1.05
CA ILE A 296 -1.80 15.50 -0.75
C ILE A 296 -3.13 14.77 -0.96
N GLU A 297 -3.31 14.05 -2.06
CA GLU A 297 -4.51 13.24 -2.31
C GLU A 297 -4.80 12.27 -1.15
N ALA A 298 -3.82 11.46 -0.77
CA ALA A 298 -3.97 10.48 0.30
C ALA A 298 -4.34 11.12 1.65
N ASN A 299 -3.68 12.23 2.02
CA ASN A 299 -3.96 12.95 3.25
C ASN A 299 -5.37 13.56 3.27
N THR A 300 -5.90 13.94 2.10
CA THR A 300 -7.24 14.55 2.01
C THR A 300 -8.37 13.54 1.96
N ARG A 301 -8.09 12.30 1.51
CA ARG A 301 -9.06 11.20 1.50
C ARG A 301 -9.24 10.56 2.87
N SER A 302 -8.18 10.50 3.69
CA SER A 302 -8.20 9.83 5.00
C SER A 302 -9.28 10.34 5.98
N PRO A 303 -9.52 11.66 6.13
CA PRO A 303 -10.55 12.18 7.02
C PRO A 303 -11.97 11.71 6.69
N ILE A 304 -12.28 11.41 5.43
CA ILE A 304 -13.59 10.91 5.01
C ILE A 304 -13.82 9.50 5.59
N VAL A 305 -12.79 8.65 5.52
CA VAL A 305 -12.84 7.28 6.05
C VAL A 305 -12.87 7.28 7.58
N SER A 306 -12.08 8.16 8.23
CA SER A 306 -12.08 8.31 9.69
C SER A 306 -13.46 8.71 10.22
N SER A 307 -14.07 9.75 9.64
CA SER A 307 -15.40 10.21 10.06
C SER A 307 -16.49 9.14 9.86
N PHE A 308 -16.34 8.26 8.86
CA PHE A 308 -17.26 7.13 8.70
C PHE A 308 -17.05 6.06 9.78
N SER A 309 -15.81 5.72 10.12
CA SER A 309 -15.50 4.78 11.20
C SER A 309 -16.01 5.27 12.56
N GLU A 310 -15.83 6.57 12.86
CA GLU A 310 -16.35 7.20 14.08
C GLU A 310 -17.88 7.15 14.15
N LEU A 311 -18.57 7.35 13.02
CA LEU A 311 -20.02 7.22 12.93
C LEU A 311 -20.51 5.80 13.25
N VAL A 312 -19.82 4.77 12.74
CA VAL A 312 -20.19 3.36 12.99
C VAL A 312 -20.11 3.02 14.46
N VAL A 313 -19.05 3.46 15.14
CA VAL A 313 -18.89 3.25 16.59
C VAL A 313 -19.93 4.04 17.39
N GLY A 314 -20.19 5.30 17.00
CA GLY A 314 -21.13 6.20 17.68
C GLY A 314 -22.59 6.08 17.23
N ILE A 315 -22.97 5.06 16.46
CA ILE A 315 -24.26 5.03 15.76
C ILE A 315 -25.46 5.06 16.70
N VAL A 316 -25.36 4.40 17.86
CA VAL A 316 -26.42 4.37 18.88
C VAL A 316 -26.63 5.78 19.45
N THR A 317 -25.54 6.49 19.75
CA THR A 317 -25.58 7.87 20.26
C THR A 317 -26.19 8.81 19.22
N VAL A 318 -25.76 8.72 17.96
CA VAL A 318 -26.29 9.56 16.87
C VAL A 318 -27.79 9.36 16.69
N ARG A 319 -28.27 8.11 16.76
CA ARG A 319 -29.71 7.77 16.70
C ARG A 319 -30.47 8.24 17.94
N ALA A 320 -29.89 8.08 19.14
CA ALA A 320 -30.51 8.54 20.39
C ALA A 320 -30.75 10.05 20.41
N PHE A 321 -29.86 10.84 19.78
CA PHE A 321 -30.00 12.30 19.64
C PHE A 321 -30.78 12.75 18.39
N GLY A 322 -31.32 11.84 17.56
CA GLY A 322 -32.05 12.17 16.33
C GLY A 322 -31.25 13.04 15.35
N SER A 323 -29.91 12.92 15.38
CA SER A 323 -28.99 13.80 14.66
C SER A 323 -28.47 13.19 13.36
N GLU A 324 -29.12 12.14 12.86
CA GLU A 324 -28.70 11.39 11.67
C GLU A 324 -28.63 12.30 10.44
N LYS A 325 -29.63 13.17 10.25
CA LYS A 325 -29.66 14.12 9.12
C LYS A 325 -28.48 15.08 9.14
N SER A 326 -28.07 15.54 10.32
CA SER A 326 -26.93 16.47 10.46
C SER A 326 -25.62 15.78 10.08
N PHE A 327 -25.40 14.55 10.56
CA PHE A 327 -24.25 13.73 10.20
C PHE A 327 -24.24 13.36 8.70
N LEU A 328 -25.38 12.94 8.17
CA LEU A 328 -25.53 12.57 6.76
C LEU A 328 -25.29 13.75 5.82
N ASN A 329 -25.84 14.93 6.13
CA ASN A 329 -25.60 16.14 5.35
C ASN A 329 -24.13 16.57 5.37
N ASN A 330 -23.45 16.42 6.51
CA ASN A 330 -22.01 16.67 6.59
C ASN A 330 -21.19 15.67 5.77
N LEU A 331 -21.60 14.40 5.77
CA LEU A 331 -20.99 13.37 4.92
C LEU A 331 -21.20 13.66 3.44
N TYR A 332 -22.43 13.97 3.02
CA TYR A 332 -22.75 14.34 1.64
C TYR A 332 -21.98 15.58 1.19
N LYS A 333 -21.89 16.64 2.01
CA LYS A 333 -21.06 17.81 1.68
C LYS A 333 -19.59 17.45 1.43
N ARG A 334 -19.02 16.52 2.21
CA ARG A 334 -17.64 16.05 2.02
C ARG A 334 -17.51 15.17 0.78
N LEU A 335 -18.49 14.30 0.55
CA LEU A 335 -18.55 13.40 -0.60
C LEU A 335 -18.73 14.17 -1.91
N ASP A 336 -19.71 15.08 -1.99
CA ASP A 336 -20.02 15.91 -3.15
C ASP A 336 -18.84 16.79 -3.53
N ARG A 337 -18.14 17.38 -2.56
CA ARG A 337 -16.89 18.12 -2.84
C ARG A 337 -15.82 17.23 -3.47
N THR A 338 -15.73 15.98 -3.03
CA THR A 338 -14.77 15.01 -3.56
C THR A 338 -15.19 14.51 -4.96
N GLN A 339 -16.47 14.22 -5.15
CA GLN A 339 -17.04 13.72 -6.39
C GLN A 339 -17.12 14.79 -7.48
N ALA A 340 -17.61 15.99 -7.17
CA ALA A 340 -17.62 17.11 -8.12
C ALA A 340 -16.21 17.41 -8.61
N ALA A 341 -15.22 17.42 -7.71
CA ALA A 341 -13.83 17.62 -8.08
C ALA A 341 -13.26 16.46 -8.93
N THR A 342 -13.61 15.21 -8.63
CA THR A 342 -13.25 14.05 -9.46
C THR A 342 -13.91 14.10 -10.84
N HIS A 343 -15.16 14.55 -10.91
CA HIS A 343 -15.90 14.72 -12.16
C HIS A 343 -15.28 15.82 -13.03
N TYR A 344 -15.01 16.99 -12.46
CA TYR A 344 -14.28 18.07 -13.14
C TYR A 344 -12.87 17.64 -13.55
N TYR A 345 -12.21 16.76 -12.78
CA TYR A 345 -10.95 16.13 -13.15
C TYR A 345 -11.06 15.29 -14.44
N TRP A 346 -12.05 14.39 -14.54
CA TRP A 346 -12.25 13.57 -15.74
C TRP A 346 -12.67 14.41 -16.94
N MET A 347 -13.48 15.45 -16.73
CA MET A 347 -13.85 16.40 -17.78
C MET A 347 -12.64 17.22 -18.25
N CYS A 348 -11.78 17.70 -17.36
CA CYS A 348 -10.53 18.38 -17.72
C CYS A 348 -9.57 17.44 -18.44
N ASN A 349 -9.43 16.18 -18.00
CA ASN A 349 -8.59 15.19 -18.67
C ASN A 349 -9.12 14.84 -20.08
N ARG A 350 -10.44 14.73 -20.25
CA ARG A 350 -11.08 14.51 -21.57
C ARG A 350 -10.97 15.72 -22.49
N TRP A 351 -11.11 16.93 -21.93
CA TRP A 351 -10.91 18.18 -22.66
C TRP A 351 -9.44 18.39 -23.03
N LEU A 352 -8.51 18.01 -22.17
CA LEU A 352 -7.07 18.06 -22.43
C LEU A 352 -6.62 17.00 -23.44
N LEU A 353 -7.25 15.82 -23.46
CA LEU A 353 -7.08 14.81 -24.50
C LEU A 353 -7.50 15.37 -25.87
N PHE A 354 -8.70 15.94 -25.95
CA PHE A 354 -9.18 16.64 -27.14
C PHE A 354 -8.22 17.78 -27.55
N ARG A 355 -7.69 18.52 -26.58
CA ARG A 355 -6.75 19.63 -26.80
C ARG A 355 -5.35 19.17 -27.19
N PHE A 356 -4.81 18.04 -26.70
CA PHE A 356 -3.51 17.53 -27.14
C PHE A 356 -3.57 16.93 -28.55
N ASP A 357 -4.69 16.30 -28.91
CA ASP A 357 -4.95 15.87 -30.29
C ASP A 357 -5.19 17.08 -31.23
N SER A 358 -5.53 18.26 -30.67
CA SER A 358 -5.82 19.50 -31.44
C SER A 358 -4.74 20.61 -31.36
N LEU A 359 -3.83 20.59 -30.39
CA LEU A 359 -2.90 21.69 -30.09
C LEU A 359 -1.43 21.24 -30.16
N GLY A 360 -1.03 20.78 -31.34
CA GLY A 360 0.28 21.12 -31.91
C GLY A 360 0.40 22.62 -32.25
N ALA A 361 -0.60 23.46 -31.95
CA ALA A 361 -0.59 24.89 -32.25
C ALA A 361 -1.11 25.75 -31.07
N LEU A 362 -0.16 26.32 -30.31
CA LEU A 362 -0.24 27.54 -29.50
C LEU A 362 -0.95 27.58 -28.11
N SER A 363 -0.09 27.82 -27.12
CA SER A 363 -0.20 28.74 -25.97
C SER A 363 -1.31 28.59 -24.93
N VAL A 364 -0.93 28.03 -23.79
CA VAL A 364 -1.05 28.59 -22.42
C VAL A 364 -2.19 29.60 -22.17
N LEU A 365 -3.11 29.26 -21.24
CA LEU A 365 -3.90 30.29 -20.56
C LEU A 365 -3.91 30.12 -19.02
N ASN A 366 -3.25 31.08 -18.40
CA ASN A 366 -2.81 31.21 -17.01
C ASN A 366 -3.92 31.56 -15.99
N ASN A 367 -5.19 31.28 -16.27
CA ASN A 367 -6.31 31.79 -15.45
C ASN A 367 -7.20 30.73 -14.79
N LEU A 368 -7.09 29.44 -15.16
CA LEU A 368 -7.87 28.38 -14.51
C LEU A 368 -7.23 27.88 -13.19
N TYR A 369 -5.97 28.27 -12.92
CA TYR A 369 -5.20 27.76 -11.78
C TYR A 369 -5.55 28.37 -10.43
N LYS A 370 -6.25 29.51 -10.38
CA LYS A 370 -6.57 30.19 -9.12
C LYS A 370 -7.81 29.65 -8.39
N ARG A 371 -8.56 28.70 -8.98
CA ARG A 371 -9.81 28.18 -8.38
C ARG A 371 -9.80 26.69 -8.02
N LEU A 372 -8.71 25.97 -8.29
CA LEU A 372 -8.66 24.55 -7.97
C LEU A 372 -8.22 24.35 -6.50
N ASP A 373 -9.20 24.03 -5.67
CA ASP A 373 -9.06 23.88 -4.23
C ASP A 373 -8.07 22.75 -3.86
N ARG A 374 -7.39 22.89 -2.71
CA ARG A 374 -6.17 22.15 -2.31
C ARG A 374 -6.26 20.62 -2.35
N THR A 375 -7.47 20.03 -2.32
CA THR A 375 -7.67 18.59 -2.19
C THR A 375 -7.56 17.81 -3.50
N GLN A 376 -7.91 18.42 -4.63
CA GLN A 376 -7.99 17.75 -5.94
C GLN A 376 -7.14 18.42 -7.01
N ALA A 377 -6.63 19.63 -6.72
CA ALA A 377 -5.47 20.18 -7.39
C ALA A 377 -4.35 19.14 -7.46
N ALA A 378 -4.15 18.39 -6.37
CA ALA A 378 -3.12 17.40 -6.27
C ALA A 378 -3.25 16.27 -7.32
N THR A 379 -4.38 15.57 -7.35
CA THR A 379 -4.66 14.51 -8.33
C THR A 379 -4.67 15.05 -9.76
N HIS A 380 -5.20 16.26 -9.97
CA HIS A 380 -5.17 16.93 -11.28
C HIS A 380 -3.75 17.18 -11.77
N TYR A 381 -2.91 17.86 -10.98
CA TYR A 381 -1.51 18.08 -11.32
C TYR A 381 -0.77 16.75 -11.50
N TYR A 382 -1.10 15.68 -10.76
CA TYR A 382 -0.44 14.39 -10.91
C TYR A 382 -0.64 13.82 -12.31
N TRP A 383 -1.88 13.82 -12.80
CA TRP A 383 -2.19 13.33 -14.14
C TRP A 383 -1.78 14.30 -15.25
N MET A 384 -1.83 15.62 -15.00
CA MET A 384 -1.27 16.61 -15.93
C MET A 384 0.25 16.46 -16.05
N CYS A 385 0.98 16.20 -14.97
CA CYS A 385 2.40 15.88 -14.97
C CYS A 385 2.68 14.60 -15.77
N ASN A 386 1.86 13.56 -15.60
CA ASN A 386 1.94 12.33 -16.41
C ASN A 386 1.75 12.61 -17.90
N ARG A 387 0.77 13.46 -18.26
CA ARG A 387 0.44 13.76 -19.66
C ARG A 387 1.45 14.68 -20.32
N TRP A 388 1.95 15.68 -19.58
CA TRP A 388 3.06 16.54 -20.01
C TRP A 388 4.32 15.72 -20.27
N LEU A 389 4.62 14.75 -19.38
CA LEU A 389 5.74 13.83 -19.56
C LEU A 389 5.53 13.00 -20.83
N LEU A 390 4.36 12.38 -21.01
CA LEU A 390 4.04 11.58 -22.19
C LEU A 390 4.24 12.36 -23.50
N PHE A 391 3.72 13.58 -23.61
CA PHE A 391 3.86 14.41 -24.81
C PHE A 391 5.33 14.70 -25.16
N ARG A 392 6.16 15.01 -24.15
CA ARG A 392 7.59 15.27 -24.35
C ARG A 392 8.34 14.01 -24.77
N PHE A 393 7.99 12.86 -24.18
CA PHE A 393 8.55 11.57 -24.57
C PHE A 393 8.14 11.20 -26.00
N ASP A 394 6.88 11.36 -26.38
CA ASP A 394 6.41 11.07 -27.75
C ASP A 394 7.07 11.99 -28.78
N SER A 395 7.27 13.28 -28.46
CA SER A 395 7.97 14.24 -29.33
C SER A 395 9.45 13.87 -29.53
N LEU A 396 10.14 13.52 -28.45
CA LEU A 396 11.52 13.03 -28.51
C LEU A 396 11.61 11.66 -29.20
N GLY A 397 10.55 10.85 -29.11
CA GLY A 397 10.44 9.59 -29.81
C GLY A 397 10.26 9.71 -31.30
N ALA A 398 9.44 10.65 -31.75
CA ALA A 398 9.34 10.97 -33.17
C ALA A 398 10.71 11.40 -33.74
N LEU A 399 11.47 12.20 -32.97
CA LEU A 399 12.83 12.59 -33.35
C LEU A 399 13.80 11.39 -33.37
N SER A 400 13.72 10.50 -32.38
CA SER A 400 14.49 9.26 -32.32
C SER A 400 14.23 8.37 -33.54
N VAL A 401 12.96 8.18 -33.91
CA VAL A 401 12.56 7.39 -35.09
C VAL A 401 13.08 8.05 -36.37
N LEU A 402 12.96 9.38 -36.48
CA LEU A 402 13.46 10.12 -37.65
C LEU A 402 14.98 9.95 -37.83
N ILE A 403 15.76 10.11 -36.75
CA ILE A 403 17.22 9.96 -36.78
C ILE A 403 17.61 8.52 -37.13
N ALA A 404 16.97 7.52 -36.50
CA ALA A 404 17.28 6.12 -36.74
C ALA A 404 16.92 5.68 -38.17
N THR A 405 15.79 6.17 -38.70
CA THR A 405 15.36 5.92 -40.08
C THR A 405 16.30 6.57 -41.09
N ALA A 406 16.63 7.86 -40.90
CA ALA A 406 17.58 8.57 -41.75
C ALA A 406 18.96 7.90 -41.74
N GLY A 407 19.46 7.50 -40.58
CA GLY A 407 20.72 6.78 -40.45
C GLY A 407 20.73 5.43 -41.19
N THR A 408 19.63 4.70 -41.17
CA THR A 408 19.50 3.44 -41.91
C THR A 408 19.49 3.66 -43.43
N LEU A 409 18.77 4.68 -43.89
CA LEU A 409 18.70 5.04 -45.32
C LEU A 409 20.06 5.51 -45.85
N ILE A 410 20.80 6.33 -45.08
CA ILE A 410 22.14 6.80 -45.44
C ILE A 410 23.16 5.65 -45.42
N GLY A 411 23.03 4.73 -44.45
CA GLY A 411 23.90 3.55 -44.31
C GLY A 411 23.67 2.46 -45.36
N GLY A 412 22.75 2.64 -46.31
CA GLY A 412 22.43 1.65 -47.34
C GLY A 412 21.76 0.38 -46.80
N GLY A 413 21.09 0.47 -45.65
CA GLY A 413 20.38 -0.66 -45.05
C GLY A 413 19.20 -1.12 -45.92
N SER A 414 18.90 -2.42 -45.89
CA SER A 414 17.74 -2.98 -46.58
C SER A 414 16.42 -2.42 -46.02
N ALA A 415 15.36 -2.42 -46.84
CA ALA A 415 14.04 -1.95 -46.41
C ALA A 415 13.51 -2.70 -45.17
N GLY A 416 13.78 -4.00 -45.07
CA GLY A 416 13.42 -4.81 -43.90
C GLY A 416 14.23 -4.44 -42.64
N LEU A 417 15.51 -4.08 -42.78
CA LEU A 417 16.33 -3.58 -41.67
C LEU A 417 15.82 -2.21 -41.17
N ALA A 418 15.47 -1.31 -42.09
CA ALA A 418 14.85 -0.02 -41.75
C ALA A 418 13.53 -0.18 -40.99
N GLY A 419 12.70 -1.15 -41.39
CA GLY A 419 11.47 -1.51 -40.67
C GLY A 419 11.72 -1.94 -39.23
N ILE A 420 12.70 -2.81 -38.98
CA ILE A 420 13.09 -3.20 -37.62
C ILE A 420 13.58 -1.99 -36.82
N VAL A 421 14.42 -1.14 -37.41
CA VAL A 421 14.98 0.05 -36.72
C VAL A 421 13.88 1.01 -36.30
N ILE A 422 12.87 1.26 -37.14
CA ILE A 422 11.71 2.11 -36.81
C ILE A 422 10.96 1.55 -35.61
N VAL A 423 10.61 0.26 -35.65
CA VAL A 423 9.87 -0.41 -34.57
C VAL A 423 10.67 -0.39 -33.25
N GLN A 424 11.98 -0.63 -33.32
CA GLN A 424 12.85 -0.63 -32.14
C GLN A 424 13.11 0.78 -31.60
N ALA A 425 13.21 1.80 -32.45
CA ALA A 425 13.30 3.20 -32.01
C ALA A 425 12.03 3.65 -31.28
N GLN A 426 10.86 3.20 -31.73
CA GLN A 426 9.61 3.40 -31.00
C GLN A 426 9.57 2.63 -29.67
N ALA A 427 10.05 1.38 -29.65
CA ALA A 427 10.14 0.57 -28.45
C ALA A 427 11.08 1.18 -27.40
N TYR A 428 12.22 1.73 -27.83
CA TYR A 428 13.18 2.45 -26.98
C TYR A 428 12.50 3.59 -26.20
N VAL A 429 11.76 4.45 -26.90
CA VAL A 429 11.12 5.62 -26.28
C VAL A 429 9.97 5.22 -25.36
N ARG A 430 9.13 4.29 -25.81
CA ARG A 430 8.04 3.75 -24.98
C ARG A 430 8.59 3.05 -23.74
N GLY A 431 9.69 2.32 -23.88
CA GLY A 431 10.38 1.64 -22.78
C GLY A 431 10.87 2.62 -21.72
N LEU A 432 11.47 3.75 -22.12
CA LEU A 432 11.88 4.79 -21.17
C LEU A 432 10.69 5.39 -20.41
N TYR A 433 9.59 5.70 -21.11
CA TYR A 433 8.39 6.28 -20.48
C TYR A 433 7.74 5.31 -19.50
N TRP A 434 7.45 4.09 -19.96
CA TRP A 434 6.75 3.09 -19.16
C TRP A 434 7.65 2.54 -18.05
N GLY A 435 8.95 2.38 -18.29
CA GLY A 435 9.92 1.99 -17.28
C GLY A 435 9.94 2.96 -16.10
N LEU A 436 9.98 4.27 -16.36
CA LEU A 436 9.90 5.28 -15.30
C LEU A 436 8.59 5.22 -14.52
N ARG A 437 7.46 5.06 -15.21
CA ARG A 437 6.15 4.98 -14.57
C ARG A 437 6.04 3.75 -13.68
N PHE A 438 6.42 2.58 -14.20
CA PHE A 438 6.39 1.34 -13.43
C PHE A 438 7.37 1.38 -12.26
N TRP A 439 8.53 2.02 -12.42
CA TRP A 439 9.45 2.27 -11.32
C TRP A 439 8.81 3.09 -10.21
N THR A 440 8.07 4.14 -10.58
CA THR A 440 7.37 5.02 -9.62
C THR A 440 6.26 4.28 -8.88
N GLU A 441 5.47 3.45 -9.56
CA GLU A 441 4.44 2.62 -8.91
C GLU A 441 5.09 1.54 -8.02
N LEU A 442 6.19 0.93 -8.47
CA LEU A 442 6.95 -0.04 -7.68
C LEU A 442 7.46 0.57 -6.37
N GLU A 443 8.11 1.74 -6.43
CA GLU A 443 8.61 2.45 -5.25
C GLU A 443 7.48 2.72 -4.24
N GLN A 444 6.27 3.03 -4.74
CA GLN A 444 5.13 3.29 -3.88
C GLN A 444 4.55 2.02 -3.26
N SER A 445 4.42 0.93 -4.03
CA SER A 445 3.96 -0.36 -3.51
C SER A 445 4.92 -0.94 -2.49
N LEU A 446 6.23 -0.67 -2.61
CA LEU A 446 7.23 -1.10 -1.65
C LEU A 446 7.11 -0.42 -0.27
N ASN A 447 6.46 0.75 -0.17
CA ASN A 447 6.16 1.36 1.13
C ASN A 447 5.23 0.47 1.98
N SER A 448 4.41 -0.38 1.36
CA SER A 448 3.62 -1.38 2.10
C SER A 448 4.52 -2.48 2.66
N VAL A 449 5.55 -2.92 1.91
CA VAL A 449 6.55 -3.88 2.42
C VAL A 449 7.37 -3.28 3.55
N GLU A 450 7.82 -2.03 3.43
CA GLU A 450 8.56 -1.36 4.50
C GLU A 450 7.75 -1.30 5.80
N ARG A 451 6.46 -0.97 5.69
CA ARG A 451 5.54 -0.94 6.85
C ARG A 451 5.24 -2.32 7.41
N VAL A 452 5.19 -3.36 6.58
CA VAL A 452 5.09 -4.76 7.06
C VAL A 452 6.38 -5.20 7.73
N GLN A 453 7.54 -4.78 7.21
CA GLN A 453 8.86 -5.11 7.77
C GLN A 453 9.02 -4.64 9.21
N GLU A 454 8.45 -3.48 9.57
CA GLU A 454 8.41 -2.98 10.96
C GLU A 454 7.72 -3.97 11.93
N TYR A 455 6.82 -4.81 11.42
CA TYR A 455 6.05 -5.78 12.19
C TYR A 455 6.63 -7.20 12.12
N LEU A 456 7.65 -7.44 11.29
CA LEU A 456 8.27 -8.76 11.17
C LEU A 456 9.14 -9.09 12.40
N ASP A 457 9.80 -8.08 12.96
CA ASP A 457 10.77 -8.21 14.05
C ASP A 457 10.35 -7.36 15.26
N LEU A 458 9.12 -7.57 15.75
CA LEU A 458 8.66 -6.90 16.97
C LEU A 458 9.33 -7.52 18.21
N PRO A 459 9.49 -6.74 19.30
CA PRO A 459 9.90 -7.30 20.58
C PRO A 459 8.96 -8.42 20.99
N SER A 460 9.50 -9.62 21.16
CA SER A 460 8.71 -10.80 21.50
C SER A 460 8.74 -11.05 23.02
N GLU A 461 7.60 -11.47 23.57
CA GLU A 461 7.54 -12.04 24.91
C GLU A 461 8.45 -13.28 25.04
N PRO A 462 8.94 -13.56 26.26
CA PRO A 462 9.68 -14.78 26.54
C PRO A 462 9.00 -16.03 25.97
N PRO A 463 9.77 -17.07 25.60
CA PRO A 463 9.19 -18.29 25.04
C PRO A 463 8.18 -18.89 26.00
N ALA A 464 7.03 -19.30 25.47
CA ALA A 464 5.95 -19.90 26.25
C ALA A 464 6.38 -21.17 27.00
N ILE A 465 7.43 -21.84 26.51
CA ILE A 465 7.99 -23.05 27.11
C ILE A 465 9.50 -22.88 27.24
N ILE A 466 10.01 -23.03 28.48
CA ILE A 466 11.44 -23.06 28.80
C ILE A 466 11.77 -24.51 29.20
N GLU A 467 12.30 -25.29 28.25
CA GLU A 467 12.54 -26.74 28.46
C GLU A 467 13.52 -27.03 29.61
N SER A 468 14.47 -26.14 29.85
CA SER A 468 15.46 -26.30 30.92
C SER A 468 14.91 -26.12 32.34
N ASN A 469 13.72 -25.53 32.50
CA ASN A 469 13.16 -25.19 33.81
C ASN A 469 11.63 -25.33 33.82
N ARG A 470 11.14 -26.55 33.54
CA ARG A 470 9.70 -26.82 33.59
C ARG A 470 9.27 -27.13 35.03
N PRO A 471 8.22 -26.47 35.54
CA PRO A 471 7.66 -26.89 36.81
C PRO A 471 7.10 -28.31 36.69
N PRO A 472 7.17 -29.12 37.76
CA PRO A 472 6.59 -30.45 37.76
C PRO A 472 5.07 -30.38 37.52
N ALA A 473 4.48 -31.44 36.97
CA ALA A 473 3.04 -31.48 36.66
C ALA A 473 2.12 -31.27 37.90
N ALA A 474 2.65 -31.49 39.10
CA ALA A 474 1.94 -31.26 40.36
C ALA A 474 2.01 -29.81 40.87
N TRP A 475 2.74 -28.91 40.19
CA TRP A 475 2.76 -27.48 40.51
C TRP A 475 1.47 -26.81 39.99
N PRO A 476 0.85 -25.89 40.75
CA PRO A 476 1.29 -25.34 42.04
C PRO A 476 0.81 -26.12 43.28
N SER A 477 0.00 -27.16 43.12
CA SER A 477 -0.70 -27.90 44.19
C SER A 477 0.22 -28.53 45.23
N ALA A 478 1.40 -29.03 44.82
CA ALA A 478 2.39 -29.63 45.72
C ALA A 478 2.97 -28.64 46.74
N THR A 479 2.90 -27.34 46.46
CA THR A 479 3.44 -26.24 47.28
C THR A 479 2.40 -25.56 48.15
N LYS A 480 1.20 -26.16 48.33
CA LYS A 480 0.04 -25.56 49.05
C LYS A 480 -0.47 -24.22 48.48
N GLY A 481 0.06 -23.76 47.34
CA GLY A 481 -0.37 -22.52 46.69
C GLY A 481 0.08 -21.24 47.39
N THR A 482 1.05 -21.29 48.31
CA THR A 482 1.56 -20.10 49.00
C THR A 482 2.17 -19.12 48.00
N LEU A 483 1.69 -17.87 48.01
CA LEU A 483 2.19 -16.80 47.15
C LEU A 483 3.04 -15.86 47.98
N VAL A 484 4.35 -15.87 47.74
CA VAL A 484 5.30 -14.94 48.36
C VAL A 484 5.71 -13.91 47.31
N ILE A 485 5.44 -12.64 47.58
CA ILE A 485 5.92 -11.50 46.81
C ILE A 485 6.94 -10.77 47.65
N GLU A 486 8.15 -10.58 47.13
CA GLU A 486 9.26 -9.90 47.81
C GLU A 486 9.75 -8.74 46.93
N ASP A 487 9.83 -7.55 47.52
CA ASP A 487 10.39 -6.32 46.92
C ASP A 487 9.90 -6.03 45.48
N LEU A 488 8.60 -6.23 45.23
CA LEU A 488 8.04 -6.11 43.88
C LEU A 488 8.02 -4.64 43.43
N GLU A 489 8.77 -4.37 42.35
CA GLU A 489 8.67 -3.14 41.57
C GLU A 489 7.99 -3.37 40.23
N LEU A 490 6.97 -2.58 39.92
CA LEU A 490 6.26 -2.64 38.62
C LEU A 490 6.26 -1.30 37.90
N LYS A 491 6.66 -1.33 36.63
CA LYS A 491 6.76 -0.16 35.74
C LYS A 491 6.01 -0.44 34.43
N TYR A 492 5.15 0.49 33.99
CA TYR A 492 4.51 0.42 32.67
C TYR A 492 5.48 0.71 31.52
N SER A 493 6.53 1.49 31.77
CA SER A 493 7.59 1.83 30.81
C SER A 493 8.92 1.99 31.55
N PRO A 494 10.07 1.61 30.95
CA PRO A 494 11.39 1.86 31.53
C PRO A 494 11.66 3.33 31.86
N GLU A 495 11.01 4.25 31.14
CA GLU A 495 11.17 5.70 31.32
C GLU A 495 10.22 6.31 32.37
N LEU A 496 9.27 5.52 32.89
CA LEU A 496 8.32 5.97 33.90
C LEU A 496 8.78 5.53 35.29
N GLU A 497 8.37 6.30 36.30
CA GLU A 497 8.56 5.89 37.68
C GLU A 497 7.76 4.61 37.99
N PRO A 498 8.27 3.74 38.87
CA PRO A 498 7.53 2.57 39.33
C PRO A 498 6.22 2.96 40.00
N VAL A 499 5.15 2.25 39.64
CA VAL A 499 3.81 2.42 40.22
C VAL A 499 3.72 1.66 41.54
N LEU A 500 4.27 0.45 41.58
CA LEU A 500 4.49 -0.30 42.83
C LEU A 500 5.97 -0.24 43.18
N LYS A 501 6.27 0.06 44.44
CA LYS A 501 7.62 0.29 44.97
C LYS A 501 7.77 -0.55 46.24
N GLY A 502 8.66 -1.54 46.21
CA GLY A 502 9.04 -2.35 47.38
C GLY A 502 7.89 -3.11 48.05
N VAL A 503 6.93 -3.62 47.28
CA VAL A 503 5.78 -4.34 47.84
C VAL A 503 6.19 -5.76 48.22
N SER A 504 6.00 -6.13 49.49
CA SER A 504 6.29 -7.48 49.99
C SER A 504 5.13 -8.02 50.83
N PHE A 505 4.63 -9.22 50.52
CA PHE A 505 3.61 -9.92 51.32
C PHE A 505 3.57 -11.41 51.00
N GLU A 506 3.02 -12.19 51.91
CA GLU A 506 2.81 -13.65 51.79
C GLU A 506 1.33 -13.97 51.97
N THR A 507 0.78 -14.86 51.13
CA THR A 507 -0.65 -15.25 51.12
C THR A 507 -0.83 -16.75 51.24
#